data_AF-A0A5J4RH32-F1
#
_entry.id   AF-A0A5J4RH32-F1
#
_cell.length_a   1.000
_cell.length_b   1.000
_cell.length_c   1.000
_cell.angle_alpha   90.00
_cell.angle_beta   90.00
_cell.angle_gamma   90.00
#
_symmetry.space_group_name_H-M   'P 1'
#
loop_
_entity.id
_entity.type
_entity.pdbx_description
1 polymer ?
#
loop_
_entity_poly.entity_id
_entity_poly.type
_entity_poly.pdbx_seq_one_letter_code
_entity_poly.pdbx_strand_id
1 'polypeptide(L)'
;MVAELFSLSIQQERMDEAIKNKVQNWLAEGASTSQGMRLMQEANAPSLVLRLIRSNPSANRQIMVTYLCRLYGIAMKYQVTAHTEIVVTRKSESFRDEFPYLNDPTCPVELETLASRKFAKYHGYVALHKKLRDCTSLKECADTSRQLIDNYLENREIWEELNYYKEHKALLGKHTVFREFARRKELLAMPVKELMLRKDKIENNIWRVKNEIKKKDKPYLDALRTERLVSYETELAEVNRLLG
;
A
#
# COMPACT_ATOMS: atom_id res chain seq x y z
N MET A 1 -5.92 57.25 0.27
CA MET A 1 -5.49 55.95 0.86
C MET A 1 -6.60 55.20 1.60
N VAL A 2 -7.09 55.59 2.78
CA VAL A 2 -8.10 54.77 3.51
C VAL A 2 -9.45 54.70 2.78
N ALA A 3 -9.93 55.82 2.21
CA ALA A 3 -11.19 55.87 1.45
C ALA A 3 -11.13 55.09 0.12
N GLU A 4 -9.97 55.08 -0.56
CA GLU A 4 -9.78 54.32 -1.81
C GLU A 4 -9.75 52.81 -1.54
N LEU A 5 -9.08 52.37 -0.48
CA LEU A 5 -9.07 50.97 -0.04
C LEU A 5 -10.47 50.50 0.38
N PHE A 6 -11.24 51.36 1.06
CA PHE A 6 -12.63 51.07 1.40
C PHE A 6 -13.51 50.97 0.15
N SER A 7 -13.33 51.86 -0.82
CA SER A 7 -14.07 51.82 -2.09
C SER A 7 -13.75 50.58 -2.93
N LEU A 8 -12.48 50.14 -2.93
CA LEU A 8 -12.04 48.92 -3.61
C LEU A 8 -12.60 47.65 -2.93
N SER A 9 -12.67 47.63 -1.60
CA SER A 9 -13.27 46.53 -0.84
C SER A 9 -14.77 46.41 -1.12
N ILE A 10 -15.50 47.53 -1.14
CA ILE A 10 -16.93 47.55 -1.45
C ILE A 10 -17.19 47.15 -2.92
N GLN A 11 -16.32 47.55 -3.84
CA GLN A 11 -16.43 47.14 -5.24
C GLN A 11 -16.15 45.64 -5.41
N GLN A 12 -15.18 45.09 -4.69
CA GLN A 12 -14.85 43.68 -4.70
C GLN A 12 -16.00 42.83 -4.14
N GLU A 13 -16.58 43.23 -3.00
CA GLU A 13 -17.75 42.55 -2.40
C GLU A 13 -18.97 42.54 -3.34
N ARG A 14 -19.23 43.67 -4.03
CA ARG A 14 -20.31 43.74 -5.03
C ARG A 14 -20.05 42.84 -6.23
N MET A 15 -18.80 42.69 -6.63
CA MET A 15 -18.40 41.81 -7.73
C MET A 15 -18.52 40.33 -7.34
N ASP A 16 -18.13 39.99 -6.12
CA ASP A 16 -18.23 38.64 -5.58
C ASP A 16 -19.69 38.19 -5.40
N GLU A 17 -20.59 39.08 -4.97
CA GLU A 17 -22.02 38.77 -4.88
C GLU A 17 -22.66 38.61 -6.27
N ALA A 18 -22.20 39.37 -7.28
CA ALA A 18 -22.65 39.21 -8.66
C ALA A 18 -22.21 37.86 -9.26
N ILE A 19 -20.97 37.43 -9.00
CA ILE A 19 -20.47 36.12 -9.47
C ILE A 19 -21.20 35.00 -8.74
N LYS A 20 -21.45 35.13 -7.43
CA LYS A 20 -22.23 34.18 -6.64
C LYS A 20 -23.64 33.97 -7.20
N ASN A 21 -24.34 35.03 -7.61
CA ASN A 21 -25.65 34.91 -8.28
C ASN A 21 -25.57 34.18 -9.62
N LYS A 22 -24.53 34.44 -10.43
CA LYS A 22 -24.30 33.69 -11.67
C LYS A 22 -24.02 32.21 -11.42
N VAL A 23 -23.26 31.88 -10.37
CA VAL A 23 -22.98 30.49 -9.97
C VAL A 23 -24.26 29.79 -9.53
N GLN A 24 -25.15 30.45 -8.79
CA GLN A 24 -26.44 29.87 -8.38
C GLN A 24 -27.35 29.59 -9.58
N ASN A 25 -27.44 30.52 -10.54
CA ASN A 25 -28.21 30.31 -11.78
C ASN A 25 -27.64 29.18 -12.62
N TRP A 26 -26.31 29.12 -12.76
CA TRP A 26 -25.62 28.03 -13.46
C TRP A 26 -25.88 26.66 -12.85
N LEU A 27 -25.96 26.57 -11.51
CA LEU A 27 -26.33 25.32 -10.82
C LEU A 27 -27.80 24.94 -11.08
N ALA A 28 -28.70 25.92 -11.13
CA ALA A 28 -30.11 25.71 -11.47
C ALA A 28 -30.33 25.25 -12.92
N GLU A 29 -29.48 25.70 -13.85
CA GLU A 29 -29.50 25.31 -15.27
C GLU A 29 -28.85 23.93 -15.55
N GLY A 30 -28.42 23.20 -14.51
CA GLY A 30 -27.82 21.86 -14.66
C GLY A 30 -26.31 21.84 -14.87
N ALA A 31 -25.61 22.91 -14.48
CA ALA A 31 -24.16 23.00 -14.40
C ALA A 31 -23.42 22.65 -15.72
N SER A 32 -23.75 23.36 -16.79
CA SER A 32 -23.10 23.16 -18.10
C SER A 32 -21.57 23.40 -18.06
N THR A 33 -20.81 22.64 -18.83
CA THR A 33 -19.33 22.67 -18.80
C THR A 33 -18.74 23.95 -19.38
N SER A 34 -19.38 24.55 -20.39
CA SER A 34 -18.93 25.76 -21.06
C SER A 34 -19.16 27.01 -20.19
N GLN A 35 -20.32 27.13 -19.53
CA GLN A 35 -20.60 28.21 -18.58
C GLN A 35 -19.73 28.07 -17.33
N GLY A 36 -19.56 26.84 -16.80
CA GLY A 36 -18.68 26.58 -15.65
C GLY A 36 -17.25 27.02 -15.88
N MET A 37 -16.70 26.77 -17.07
CA MET A 37 -15.36 27.23 -17.45
C MET A 37 -15.20 28.75 -17.49
N ARG A 38 -16.25 29.48 -17.91
CA ARG A 38 -16.26 30.94 -17.90
C ARG A 38 -16.31 31.48 -16.48
N LEU A 39 -17.16 30.90 -15.63
CA LEU A 39 -17.24 31.26 -14.21
C LEU A 39 -15.94 31.01 -13.46
N MET A 40 -15.21 29.93 -13.77
CA MET A 40 -13.89 29.66 -13.19
C MET A 40 -12.83 30.72 -13.59
N GLN A 41 -12.94 31.29 -14.79
CA GLN A 41 -12.05 32.37 -15.24
C GLN A 41 -12.44 33.71 -14.61
N GLU A 42 -13.74 34.01 -14.53
CA GLU A 42 -14.27 35.21 -13.86
C GLU A 42 -13.98 35.21 -12.35
N ALA A 43 -13.99 34.04 -11.71
CA ALA A 43 -13.64 33.85 -10.30
C ALA A 43 -12.12 33.82 -10.02
N ASN A 44 -11.29 34.09 -11.04
CA ASN A 44 -9.83 34.11 -10.94
C ASN A 44 -9.22 32.82 -10.34
N ALA A 45 -9.70 31.65 -10.79
CA ALA A 45 -9.21 30.37 -10.29
C ALA A 45 -7.71 30.16 -10.62
N PRO A 46 -6.94 29.44 -9.76
CA PRO A 46 -5.53 29.19 -9.98
C PRO A 46 -5.24 28.57 -11.36
N SER A 47 -4.12 28.98 -11.97
CA SER A 47 -3.71 28.54 -13.31
C SER A 47 -3.62 27.02 -13.47
N LEU A 48 -3.22 26.31 -12.42
CA LEU A 48 -3.18 24.84 -12.37
C LEU A 48 -4.57 24.21 -12.41
N VAL A 49 -5.53 24.80 -11.69
CA VAL A 49 -6.93 24.33 -11.64
C VAL A 49 -7.59 24.55 -13.01
N LEU A 50 -7.38 25.72 -13.61
CA LEU A 50 -7.85 25.99 -14.97
C LEU A 50 -7.25 25.04 -16.01
N ARG A 51 -5.96 24.70 -15.89
CA ARG A 51 -5.29 23.73 -16.78
C ARG A 51 -5.87 22.32 -16.63
N LEU A 52 -6.13 21.90 -15.39
CA LEU A 52 -6.75 20.61 -15.09
C LEU A 52 -8.15 20.52 -15.69
N ILE A 53 -8.97 21.55 -15.53
CA ILE A 53 -10.35 21.50 -16.04
C ILE A 53 -10.36 21.56 -17.58
N ARG A 54 -9.46 22.35 -18.20
CA ARG A 54 -9.33 22.44 -19.67
C ARG A 54 -8.97 21.11 -20.33
N SER A 55 -8.23 20.22 -19.66
CA SER A 55 -7.85 18.93 -20.26
C SER A 55 -9.04 17.99 -20.45
N ASN A 56 -10.03 18.04 -19.56
CA ASN A 56 -11.30 17.34 -19.72
C ASN A 56 -12.44 18.06 -18.97
N PRO A 57 -13.14 19.00 -19.62
CA PRO A 57 -14.19 19.80 -18.97
C PRO A 57 -15.39 18.96 -18.51
N SER A 58 -15.70 17.88 -19.23
CA SER A 58 -16.83 16.99 -18.92
C SER A 58 -16.59 16.15 -17.67
N ALA A 59 -15.42 15.50 -17.59
CA ALA A 59 -15.03 14.70 -16.43
C ALA A 59 -14.79 15.58 -15.19
N ASN A 60 -14.27 16.80 -15.38
CA ASN A 60 -13.94 17.71 -14.29
C ASN A 60 -15.10 18.66 -13.90
N ARG A 61 -16.32 18.38 -14.38
CA ARG A 61 -17.53 19.18 -14.04
C ARG A 61 -17.73 19.29 -12.53
N GLN A 62 -17.54 18.19 -11.79
CA GLN A 62 -17.73 18.18 -10.35
C GLN A 62 -16.69 19.04 -9.61
N ILE A 63 -15.48 19.13 -10.16
CA ILE A 63 -14.40 19.97 -9.59
C ILE A 63 -14.77 21.45 -9.73
N MET A 64 -15.33 21.86 -10.87
CA MET A 64 -15.83 23.22 -11.09
C MET A 64 -16.92 23.58 -10.07
N VAL A 65 -17.92 22.72 -9.93
CA VAL A 65 -19.04 22.90 -8.99
C VAL A 65 -18.53 23.02 -7.55
N THR A 66 -17.70 22.07 -7.12
CA THR A 66 -17.17 22.03 -5.75
C THR A 66 -16.31 23.26 -5.44
N TYR A 67 -15.47 23.69 -6.39
CA TYR A 67 -14.61 24.86 -6.22
C TYR A 67 -15.42 26.15 -6.08
N LEU A 68 -16.35 26.41 -7.00
CA LEU A 68 -17.16 27.64 -7.00
C LEU A 68 -18.10 27.71 -5.79
N CYS A 69 -18.74 26.59 -5.40
CA CYS A 69 -19.57 26.55 -4.21
C CYS A 69 -18.77 26.82 -2.93
N ARG A 70 -17.55 26.28 -2.83
CA ARG A 70 -16.66 26.53 -1.69
C ARG A 70 -16.16 27.97 -1.66
N LEU A 71 -15.85 28.55 -2.81
CA LEU A 71 -15.34 29.91 -2.92
C LEU A 71 -16.39 30.95 -2.49
N TYR A 72 -17.65 30.75 -2.87
CA TYR A 72 -18.74 31.70 -2.60
C TYR A 72 -19.67 31.30 -1.44
N GLY A 73 -19.30 30.29 -0.65
CA GLY A 73 -20.05 29.87 0.54
C GLY A 73 -21.48 29.40 0.26
N ILE A 74 -21.75 28.85 -0.93
CA ILE A 74 -23.08 28.38 -1.31
C ILE A 74 -23.33 27.04 -0.62
N ALA A 75 -24.31 26.99 0.29
CA ALA A 75 -24.69 25.77 0.99
C ALA A 75 -25.15 24.71 -0.03
N MET A 76 -24.40 23.61 -0.14
CA MET A 76 -24.67 22.53 -1.09
C MET A 76 -25.96 21.79 -0.73
N LYS A 77 -27.10 22.26 -1.25
CA LYS A 77 -28.38 21.54 -1.26
C LYS A 77 -28.72 21.03 -2.66
N TYR A 78 -27.79 20.32 -3.31
CA TYR A 78 -28.08 19.61 -4.55
C TYR A 78 -27.90 18.11 -4.36
N GLN A 79 -29.00 17.36 -4.41
CA GLN A 79 -28.99 15.98 -4.85
C GLN A 79 -28.93 16.01 -6.38
N VAL A 80 -27.77 15.73 -6.94
CA VAL A 80 -27.61 15.57 -8.39
C VAL A 80 -28.16 14.19 -8.73
N THR A 81 -29.30 14.14 -9.43
CA THR A 81 -29.80 12.90 -10.02
C THR A 81 -28.73 12.36 -10.95
N ALA A 82 -28.19 11.20 -10.60
CA ALA A 82 -27.06 10.57 -11.26
C ALA A 82 -27.38 10.26 -12.73
N HIS A 83 -26.89 11.12 -13.63
CA HIS A 83 -26.64 10.71 -15.01
C HIS A 83 -25.13 10.67 -15.22
N THR A 84 -24.66 9.41 -15.29
CA THR A 84 -23.29 8.95 -15.51
C THR A 84 -22.27 9.45 -14.50
N GLU A 85 -22.34 8.86 -13.31
CA GLU A 85 -21.14 8.59 -12.53
C GLU A 85 -20.16 7.78 -13.40
N ILE A 86 -19.19 8.44 -14.03
CA ILE A 86 -17.85 7.87 -14.05
C ILE A 86 -17.21 8.30 -12.74
N VAL A 87 -17.75 7.78 -11.65
CA VAL A 87 -16.99 7.63 -10.43
C VAL A 87 -15.90 6.65 -10.83
N VAL A 88 -14.70 7.15 -11.14
CA VAL A 88 -13.49 6.35 -11.05
C VAL A 88 -13.24 6.12 -9.55
N THR A 89 -14.18 5.45 -8.89
CA THR A 89 -13.76 4.41 -7.98
C THR A 89 -13.12 3.43 -8.93
N ARG A 90 -11.79 3.40 -8.99
CA ARG A 90 -11.18 2.11 -9.17
C ARG A 90 -11.68 1.33 -7.96
N LYS A 91 -12.84 0.68 -8.07
CA LYS A 91 -13.09 -0.54 -7.32
C LYS A 91 -11.92 -1.40 -7.77
N SER A 92 -10.80 -1.29 -7.07
CA SER A 92 -9.77 -2.29 -7.15
C SER A 92 -10.55 -3.57 -6.89
N GLU A 93 -10.56 -4.46 -7.87
CA GLU A 93 -11.10 -5.79 -7.72
C GLU A 93 -10.66 -6.30 -6.35
N SER A 94 -11.56 -6.96 -5.60
CA SER A 94 -11.14 -7.54 -4.33
C SER A 94 -9.92 -8.41 -4.61
N PHE A 95 -8.97 -8.49 -3.69
CA PHE A 95 -7.82 -9.38 -3.88
C PHE A 95 -8.25 -10.82 -4.21
N ARG A 96 -9.41 -11.25 -3.69
CA ARG A 96 -10.04 -12.53 -4.02
C ARG A 96 -10.65 -12.59 -5.42
N ASP A 97 -11.08 -11.46 -5.97
CA ASP A 97 -11.56 -11.35 -7.36
C ASP A 97 -10.38 -11.30 -8.35
N GLU A 98 -9.27 -10.66 -7.97
CA GLU A 98 -8.03 -10.61 -8.77
C GLU A 98 -7.36 -11.99 -8.86
N PHE A 99 -7.48 -12.79 -7.80
CA PHE A 99 -6.96 -14.15 -7.68
C PHE A 99 -8.05 -15.18 -7.29
N PRO A 100 -9.00 -15.52 -8.20
CA PRO A 100 -10.15 -16.38 -7.88
C PRO A 100 -9.77 -17.79 -7.43
N TYR A 101 -8.64 -18.31 -7.91
CA TYR A 101 -8.15 -19.64 -7.57
C TYR A 101 -7.81 -19.80 -6.08
N LEU A 102 -7.62 -18.70 -5.33
CA LEU A 102 -7.42 -18.77 -3.87
C LEU A 102 -8.68 -19.21 -3.11
N ASN A 103 -9.85 -19.23 -3.75
CA ASN A 103 -11.09 -19.76 -3.18
C ASN A 103 -11.35 -21.23 -3.58
N ASP A 104 -10.51 -21.80 -4.44
CA ASP A 104 -10.66 -23.17 -4.92
C ASP A 104 -10.08 -24.16 -3.88
N PRO A 105 -10.80 -25.22 -3.47
CA PRO A 105 -10.26 -26.27 -2.61
C PRO A 105 -9.05 -27.00 -3.20
N THR A 106 -8.79 -26.92 -4.51
CA THR A 106 -7.60 -27.54 -5.14
C THR A 106 -6.35 -26.66 -5.07
N CYS A 107 -6.44 -25.46 -4.49
CA CYS A 107 -5.32 -24.53 -4.40
C CYS A 107 -4.21 -25.07 -3.47
N PRO A 108 -2.94 -25.02 -3.87
CA PRO A 108 -1.83 -25.35 -2.98
C PRO A 108 -1.84 -24.51 -1.70
N VAL A 109 -1.68 -25.17 -0.55
CA VAL A 109 -1.68 -24.54 0.79
C VAL A 109 -0.58 -23.49 0.91
N GLU A 110 0.51 -23.65 0.16
CA GLU A 110 1.60 -22.69 0.07
C GLU A 110 1.11 -21.33 -0.45
N LEU A 111 0.22 -21.29 -1.44
CA LEU A 111 -0.31 -20.04 -2.01
C LEU A 111 -1.30 -19.34 -1.07
N GLU A 112 -2.10 -20.11 -0.33
CA GLU A 112 -2.98 -19.55 0.71
C GLU A 112 -2.16 -18.92 1.85
N THR A 113 -1.06 -19.58 2.23
CA THR A 113 -0.11 -19.04 3.21
C THR A 113 0.54 -17.76 2.69
N LEU A 114 0.93 -17.72 1.42
CA LEU A 114 1.46 -16.50 0.80
C LEU A 114 0.45 -15.37 0.76
N ALA A 115 -0.81 -15.64 0.41
CA ALA A 115 -1.87 -14.64 0.44
C ALA A 115 -2.04 -14.03 1.84
N SER A 116 -2.06 -14.87 2.88
CA SER A 116 -2.13 -14.42 4.27
C SER A 116 -0.91 -13.58 4.67
N ARG A 117 0.30 -14.01 4.30
CA ARG A 117 1.54 -13.23 4.51
C ARG A 117 1.51 -11.90 3.74
N LYS A 118 0.96 -11.86 2.53
CA LYS A 118 0.82 -10.63 1.73
C LYS A 118 0.03 -9.56 2.49
N PHE A 119 -1.10 -9.94 3.07
CA PHE A 119 -1.91 -9.01 3.88
C PHE A 119 -1.14 -8.51 5.09
N ALA A 120 -0.49 -9.41 5.84
CA ALA A 120 0.33 -9.04 6.98
C ALA A 120 1.44 -8.03 6.61
N LYS A 121 2.15 -8.27 5.50
CA LYS A 121 3.22 -7.39 5.00
C LYS A 121 2.68 -6.05 4.49
N TYR A 122 1.52 -6.04 3.85
CA TYR A 122 0.86 -4.80 3.45
C TYR A 122 0.46 -3.95 4.66
N HIS A 123 -0.18 -4.56 5.66
CA HIS A 123 -0.55 -3.85 6.89
C HIS A 123 0.69 -3.35 7.66
N GLY A 124 1.76 -4.17 7.70
CA GLY A 124 3.05 -3.78 8.23
C GLY A 124 3.64 -2.57 7.50
N TYR A 125 3.66 -2.59 6.16
CA TYR A 125 4.08 -1.47 5.33
C TYR A 125 3.29 -0.19 5.63
N VAL A 126 1.95 -0.26 5.68
CA VAL A 126 1.10 0.91 5.99
C VAL A 126 1.36 1.45 7.40
N ALA A 127 1.54 0.57 8.39
CA ALA A 127 1.85 0.96 9.75
C ALA A 127 3.24 1.61 9.86
N LEU A 128 4.26 1.03 9.23
CA LEU A 128 5.62 1.57 9.19
C LEU A 128 5.68 2.90 8.44
N HIS A 129 4.88 3.09 7.39
CA HIS A 129 4.80 4.37 6.69
C HIS A 129 4.16 5.46 7.55
N LYS A 130 3.22 5.12 8.43
CA LYS A 130 2.74 6.06 9.45
C LYS A 130 3.86 6.38 10.44
N LYS A 131 4.49 5.35 10.99
CA LYS A 131 5.59 5.49 11.95
C LYS A 131 6.74 6.36 11.41
N LEU A 132 7.14 6.16 10.15
CA LEU A 132 8.22 6.90 9.51
C LEU A 132 7.96 8.41 9.46
N ARG A 133 6.69 8.84 9.38
CA ARG A 133 6.33 10.27 9.43
C ARG A 133 6.49 10.88 10.82
N ASP A 134 6.34 10.07 11.87
CA ASP A 134 6.39 10.52 13.26
C ASP A 134 7.79 10.37 13.88
N CYS A 135 8.73 9.70 13.18
CA CYS A 135 10.08 9.45 13.68
C CYS A 135 10.89 10.76 13.83
N THR A 136 11.37 11.04 15.03
CA THR A 136 12.23 12.20 15.32
C THR A 136 13.73 11.87 15.28
N SER A 137 14.11 10.60 15.43
CA SER A 137 15.51 10.14 15.50
C SER A 137 16.01 9.55 14.19
N LEU A 138 17.25 9.90 13.79
CA LEU A 138 17.89 9.39 12.56
C LEU A 138 18.02 7.86 12.56
N LYS A 139 18.40 7.26 13.69
CA LYS A 139 18.59 5.81 13.79
C LYS A 139 17.26 5.07 13.66
N GLU A 140 16.23 5.56 14.35
CA GLU A 140 14.89 4.98 14.27
C GLU A 140 14.29 5.13 12.87
N CYS A 141 14.51 6.28 12.21
CA CYS A 141 14.09 6.52 10.84
C CYS A 141 14.78 5.55 9.87
N ALA A 142 16.10 5.34 10.02
CA ALA A 142 16.85 4.39 9.19
C ALA A 142 16.36 2.94 9.39
N ASP A 143 16.13 2.51 10.63
CA ASP A 143 15.66 1.16 10.92
C ASP A 143 14.20 0.96 10.45
N THR A 144 13.32 1.95 10.65
CA THR A 144 11.93 1.92 10.16
C THR A 144 11.88 1.92 8.63
N SER A 145 12.76 2.69 7.97
CA SER A 145 12.87 2.72 6.51
C SER A 145 13.32 1.37 5.96
N ARG A 146 14.32 0.74 6.58
CA ARG A 146 14.77 -0.60 6.18
C ARG A 146 13.63 -1.61 6.27
N GLN A 147 12.94 -1.66 7.41
CA GLN A 147 11.79 -2.56 7.58
C GLN A 147 10.68 -2.28 6.57
N LEU A 148 10.42 -1.00 6.26
CA LEU A 148 9.40 -0.62 5.28
C LEU A 148 9.76 -1.14 3.88
N ILE A 149 11.04 -1.01 3.48
CA ILE A 149 11.55 -1.54 2.22
C ILE A 149 11.43 -3.06 2.20
N ASP A 150 11.84 -3.74 3.27
CA ASP A 150 11.76 -5.21 3.36
C ASP A 150 10.31 -5.69 3.23
N ASN A 151 9.36 -5.05 3.93
CA ASN A 151 7.94 -5.37 3.81
C ASN A 151 7.40 -5.14 2.39
N TYR A 152 7.85 -4.09 1.72
CA TYR A 152 7.46 -3.80 0.35
C TYR A 152 8.01 -4.81 -0.66
N LEU A 153 9.31 -5.14 -0.55
CA LEU A 153 9.97 -6.11 -1.42
C LEU A 153 9.34 -7.50 -1.26
N GLU A 154 9.16 -7.98 -0.03
CA GLU A 154 8.47 -9.24 0.23
C GLU A 154 7.04 -9.24 -0.32
N ASN A 155 6.29 -8.15 -0.14
CA ASN A 155 4.93 -8.05 -0.68
C ASN A 155 4.89 -8.17 -2.21
N ARG A 156 5.89 -7.60 -2.88
CA ARG A 156 6.05 -7.63 -4.33
C ARG A 156 6.46 -9.01 -4.81
N GLU A 157 7.42 -9.66 -4.16
CA GLU A 157 7.80 -11.04 -4.48
C GLU A 157 6.61 -11.99 -4.37
N ILE A 158 5.79 -11.85 -3.32
CA ILE A 158 4.55 -12.64 -3.17
C ILE A 158 3.58 -12.35 -4.31
N TRP A 159 3.43 -11.09 -4.72
CA TRP A 159 2.55 -10.74 -5.84
C TRP A 159 3.04 -11.34 -7.16
N GLU A 160 4.35 -11.36 -7.40
CA GLU A 160 4.94 -12.00 -8.58
C GLU A 160 4.68 -13.52 -8.60
N GLU A 161 4.81 -14.20 -7.46
CA GLU A 161 4.47 -15.62 -7.32
C GLU A 161 2.99 -15.91 -7.61
N LEU A 162 2.08 -15.10 -7.06
CA LEU A 162 0.65 -15.24 -7.29
C LEU A 162 0.28 -14.99 -8.76
N ASN A 163 0.83 -13.95 -9.37
CA ASN A 163 0.58 -13.66 -10.78
C ASN A 163 1.15 -14.74 -11.69
N TYR A 164 2.33 -15.28 -11.37
CA TYR A 164 2.90 -16.39 -12.12
C TYR A 164 2.01 -17.65 -12.07
N TYR A 165 1.48 -17.99 -10.90
CA TYR A 165 0.55 -19.11 -10.77
C TYR A 165 -0.77 -18.86 -11.51
N LYS A 166 -1.26 -17.61 -11.53
CA LYS A 166 -2.45 -17.23 -12.30
C LYS A 166 -2.30 -17.56 -13.79
N GLU A 167 -1.14 -17.27 -14.36
CA GLU A 167 -0.83 -17.47 -15.78
C GLU A 167 -0.44 -18.92 -16.14
N HIS A 168 0.44 -19.55 -15.35
CA HIS A 168 1.07 -20.83 -15.70
C HIS A 168 0.53 -22.03 -14.92
N LYS A 169 -0.25 -21.79 -13.85
CA LYS A 169 -0.71 -22.82 -12.89
C LYS A 169 0.41 -23.64 -12.26
N ALA A 170 1.63 -23.09 -12.24
CA ALA A 170 2.82 -23.66 -11.63
C ALA A 170 3.41 -22.67 -10.62
N LEU A 171 4.11 -23.19 -9.61
CA LEU A 171 4.79 -22.37 -8.60
C LEU A 171 6.13 -21.89 -9.14
N LEU A 172 6.44 -20.60 -9.01
CA LEU A 172 7.75 -20.06 -9.41
C LEU A 172 8.82 -20.44 -8.38
N GLY A 173 8.47 -20.45 -7.09
CA GLY A 173 9.30 -21.05 -6.03
C GLY A 173 10.50 -20.20 -5.61
N LYS A 174 10.54 -18.91 -5.95
CA LYS A 174 11.61 -17.98 -5.53
C LYS A 174 11.45 -17.55 -4.08
N HIS A 175 10.21 -17.36 -3.62
CA HIS A 175 9.96 -16.88 -2.27
C HIS A 175 10.44 -17.87 -1.20
N THR A 176 11.06 -17.37 -0.13
CA THR A 176 11.71 -18.16 0.94
C THR A 176 10.77 -19.17 1.61
N VAL A 177 9.47 -18.87 1.64
CA VAL A 177 8.40 -19.75 2.14
C VAL A 177 8.41 -21.12 1.46
N PHE A 178 8.62 -21.18 0.15
CA PHE A 178 8.63 -22.47 -0.55
C PHE A 178 9.81 -23.34 -0.11
N ARG A 179 10.95 -22.72 0.21
CA ARG A 179 12.09 -23.43 0.79
C ARG A 179 11.77 -23.96 2.19
N GLU A 180 11.05 -23.20 3.01
CA GLU A 180 10.57 -23.66 4.33
C GLU A 180 9.61 -24.86 4.18
N PHE A 181 8.64 -24.79 3.26
CA PHE A 181 7.71 -25.88 3.00
C PHE A 181 8.41 -27.13 2.45
N ALA A 182 9.31 -26.97 1.48
CA ALA A 182 10.10 -28.06 0.94
C ALA A 182 10.93 -28.73 2.03
N ARG A 183 11.55 -27.93 2.91
CA ARG A 183 12.33 -28.44 4.04
C ARG A 183 11.48 -29.22 5.02
N ARG A 184 10.30 -28.72 5.39
CA ARG A 184 9.36 -29.43 6.27
C ARG A 184 8.90 -30.75 5.66
N LYS A 185 8.60 -30.76 4.36
CA LYS A 185 8.22 -31.96 3.63
C LYS A 185 9.35 -33.00 3.61
N GLU A 186 10.60 -32.56 3.43
CA GLU A 186 11.79 -33.42 3.50
C GLU A 186 11.95 -34.03 4.91
N LEU A 187 11.81 -33.23 5.97
CA LEU A 187 11.90 -33.72 7.35
C LEU A 187 10.77 -34.72 7.67
N LEU A 188 9.55 -34.47 7.20
CA LEU A 188 8.42 -35.39 7.38
C LEU A 188 8.59 -36.72 6.63
N ALA A 189 9.28 -36.71 5.49
CA ALA A 189 9.56 -37.92 4.71
C ALA A 189 10.73 -38.74 5.27
N MET A 190 11.56 -38.14 6.13
CA MET A 190 12.76 -38.76 6.67
C MET A 190 12.43 -39.80 7.76
N PRO A 191 13.04 -41.00 7.74
CA PRO A 191 12.84 -41.98 8.79
C PRO A 191 13.40 -41.50 10.13
N VAL A 192 12.82 -41.97 11.23
CA VAL A 192 13.17 -41.56 12.62
C VAL A 192 14.68 -41.65 12.90
N LYS A 193 15.34 -42.70 12.41
CA LYS A 193 16.80 -42.87 12.56
C LYS A 193 17.58 -41.73 11.90
N GLU A 194 17.18 -41.32 10.70
CA GLU A 194 17.83 -40.21 9.99
C GLU A 194 17.50 -38.87 10.64
N LEU A 195 16.28 -38.69 11.17
CA LEU A 195 15.90 -37.52 11.95
C LEU A 195 16.78 -37.35 13.20
N MET A 196 17.08 -38.45 13.92
CA MET A 196 18.01 -38.42 15.06
C MET A 196 19.42 -38.02 14.63
N LEU A 197 19.95 -38.60 13.55
CA LEU A 197 21.26 -38.20 13.01
C LEU A 197 21.28 -36.74 12.56
N ARG A 198 20.15 -36.25 12.00
CA ARG A 198 20.01 -34.86 11.58
C ARG A 198 19.98 -33.93 12.79
N LYS A 199 19.27 -34.29 13.86
CA LYS A 199 19.26 -33.58 15.14
C LYS A 199 20.68 -33.38 15.68
N ASP A 200 21.46 -34.46 15.81
CA ASP A 200 22.83 -34.39 16.32
C ASP A 200 23.72 -33.48 15.46
N LYS A 201 23.56 -33.53 14.14
CA LYS A 201 24.29 -32.63 13.21
C LYS A 201 23.90 -31.17 13.42
N ILE A 202 22.61 -30.88 13.60
CA ILE A 202 22.12 -29.50 13.82
C ILE A 202 22.63 -28.98 15.17
N GLU A 203 22.56 -29.77 16.24
CA GLU A 203 23.06 -29.39 17.57
C GLU A 203 24.56 -29.06 17.55
N ASN A 204 25.36 -29.88 16.87
CA ASN A 204 26.79 -29.61 16.68
C ASN A 204 27.06 -28.32 15.90
N ASN A 205 26.26 -28.05 14.85
CA ASN A 205 26.36 -26.81 14.09
C ASN A 205 25.97 -25.59 14.93
N ILE A 206 24.90 -25.68 15.74
CA ILE A 206 24.50 -24.63 16.68
C ILE A 206 25.62 -24.34 17.66
N TRP A 207 26.21 -25.38 18.25
CA TRP A 207 27.35 -25.24 19.16
C TRP A 207 28.53 -24.52 18.49
N ARG A 208 28.88 -24.91 17.25
CA ARG A 208 29.96 -24.28 16.48
C ARG A 208 29.69 -22.80 16.24
N VAL A 209 28.48 -22.45 15.79
CA VAL A 209 28.11 -21.05 15.53
C VAL A 209 28.07 -20.24 16.83
N LYS A 210 27.53 -20.78 17.92
CA LYS A 210 27.54 -20.12 19.25
C LYS A 210 28.97 -19.84 19.72
N ASN A 211 29.90 -20.76 19.48
CA ASN A 211 31.31 -20.55 19.78
C ASN A 211 31.96 -19.49 18.89
N GLU A 212 31.65 -19.45 17.58
CA GLU A 212 32.13 -18.40 16.68
C GLU A 212 31.66 -17.01 17.14
N ILE A 213 30.38 -16.88 17.54
CA ILE A 213 29.81 -15.65 18.09
C ILE A 213 30.49 -15.28 19.41
N LYS A 214 30.73 -16.26 20.30
CA LYS A 214 31.41 -16.03 21.59
C LYS A 214 32.83 -15.48 21.43
N LYS A 215 33.54 -15.91 20.39
CA LYS A 215 34.90 -15.44 20.08
C LYS A 215 34.93 -13.96 19.66
N LYS A 216 33.82 -13.40 19.16
CA LYS A 216 33.72 -12.01 18.67
C LYS A 216 34.76 -11.62 17.60
N ASP A 217 35.27 -12.61 16.87
CA ASP A 217 36.21 -12.39 15.77
C ASP A 217 35.44 -11.94 14.52
N LYS A 218 35.83 -10.83 13.90
CA LYS A 218 35.23 -10.28 12.64
C LYS A 218 33.76 -9.83 12.80
N PRO A 219 33.51 -8.62 13.35
CA PRO A 219 32.17 -8.11 13.66
C PRO A 219 31.22 -8.01 12.46
N TYR A 220 31.76 -7.82 11.25
CA TYR A 220 30.96 -7.73 10.03
C TYR A 220 30.26 -9.05 9.66
N LEU A 221 30.69 -10.19 10.21
CA LEU A 221 30.05 -11.50 9.99
C LEU A 221 28.98 -11.83 11.04
N ASP A 222 28.82 -11.02 12.08
CA ASP A 222 27.94 -11.36 13.20
C ASP A 222 26.46 -11.39 12.80
N ALA A 223 26.05 -10.51 11.86
CA ALA A 223 24.71 -10.54 11.29
C ALA A 223 24.42 -11.91 10.61
N LEU A 224 25.34 -12.37 9.76
CA LEU A 224 25.23 -13.65 9.06
C LEU A 224 25.30 -14.85 10.01
N ARG A 225 26.13 -14.77 11.06
CA ARG A 225 26.19 -15.83 12.11
C ARG A 225 24.88 -15.92 12.87
N THR A 226 24.28 -14.79 13.21
CA THR A 226 23.01 -14.72 13.93
C THR A 226 21.88 -15.30 13.07
N GLU A 227 21.82 -14.94 11.79
CA GLU A 227 20.84 -15.50 10.85
C GLU A 227 20.97 -17.04 10.72
N ARG A 228 22.21 -17.54 10.55
CA ARG A 228 22.48 -18.99 10.52
C ARG A 228 22.06 -19.68 11.82
N LEU A 229 22.32 -19.05 12.96
CA LEU A 229 21.94 -19.59 14.26
C LEU A 229 20.41 -19.76 14.37
N VAL A 230 19.65 -18.71 14.01
CA VAL A 230 18.18 -18.75 14.00
C VAL A 230 17.67 -19.83 13.05
N SER A 231 18.27 -19.97 11.86
CA SER A 231 17.91 -21.04 10.92
C SER A 231 18.13 -22.44 11.49
N TYR A 232 19.23 -22.68 12.22
CA TYR A 232 19.47 -23.99 12.82
C TYR A 232 18.57 -24.25 14.04
N GLU A 233 18.31 -23.24 14.86
CA GLU A 233 17.43 -23.37 16.03
C GLU A 233 15.98 -23.64 15.61
N THR A 234 15.50 -23.00 14.55
CA THR A 234 14.17 -23.27 13.97
C THR A 234 14.09 -24.67 13.37
N GLU A 235 15.12 -25.14 12.66
CA GLU A 235 15.17 -26.51 12.15
C GLU A 235 15.20 -27.54 13.29
N LEU A 236 15.99 -27.29 14.35
CA LEU A 236 16.06 -28.17 15.51
C LEU A 236 14.70 -28.27 16.23
N ALA A 237 13.99 -27.15 16.37
CA ALA A 237 12.66 -27.13 16.97
C ALA A 237 11.66 -27.98 16.18
N GLU A 238 11.70 -27.92 14.85
CA GLU A 238 10.86 -28.75 13.99
C GLU A 238 11.23 -30.23 14.09
N VAL A 239 12.52 -30.56 14.05
CA VAL A 239 13.00 -31.95 14.21
C VAL A 239 12.59 -32.52 15.56
N ASN A 240 12.73 -31.76 16.65
CA ASN A 240 12.28 -32.19 17.97
C ASN A 240 10.76 -32.40 18.01
N ARG A 241 9.97 -31.50 17.41
CA ARG A 241 8.52 -31.67 17.29
C ARG A 241 8.14 -32.96 16.55
N LEU A 242 8.91 -33.38 15.55
CA LEU A 242 8.68 -34.63 14.81
C LEU A 242 9.09 -35.89 15.59
N LEU A 243 10.07 -35.77 16.49
CA LEU A 243 10.59 -36.88 17.28
C LEU A 243 9.80 -37.15 18.58
N GLY A 244 8.99 -36.19 19.04
CA GLY A 244 8.18 -36.29 20.25
C GLY A 244 8.78 -35.57 21.44
#